data_AF-C9LXW1-F1
#
_entry.id   AF-C9LXW1-F1
#
_cell.length_a   1.000
_cell.length_b   1.000
_cell.length_c   1.000
_cell.angle_alpha   90.00
_cell.angle_beta   90.00
_cell.angle_gamma   90.00
#
_symmetry.space_group_name_H-M   'P 1'
#
loop_
_entity.id
_entity.type
_entity.pdbx_description
1 polymer ?
#
loop_
_entity_poly.entity_id
_entity_poly.type
_entity_poly.pdbx_seq_one_letter_code
_entity_poly.pdbx_strand_id
1 'polypeptide(L)'
;MCEDGGLNLSVLPQIPSVAVHIWQFFSAVRAGRQFFLSVLRQGDTMSSNIADLIEEYILRQLAAQQDGKVELRRTEIADKISCAPSQISYVLNTRFTQEKGFTVESRRGLGGFIRIVQVPLQNLVYQDMLEKLTEESEPELVQSMVRYLAQHGMISTREAALVMQSVTTAYEKLEPKDRLKFIRSLLLTLEKFS
;
A
#
# COMPACT_ATOMS: atom_id res chain seq x y z
N MET A 1 0.83 23.02 -35.51
CA MET A 1 2.04 22.22 -35.26
C MET A 1 2.04 21.89 -33.78
N CYS A 2 1.52 20.72 -33.43
CA CYS A 2 1.60 20.18 -32.08
C CYS A 2 2.65 19.09 -32.18
N GLU A 3 3.80 19.29 -31.56
CA GLU A 3 4.81 18.25 -31.45
C GLU A 3 4.43 17.33 -30.29
N ASP A 4 4.30 16.05 -30.63
CA ASP A 4 4.06 14.96 -29.70
C ASP A 4 5.26 14.82 -28.75
N GLY A 5 5.11 15.36 -27.55
CA GLY A 5 5.98 15.07 -26.41
C GLY A 5 5.74 13.64 -25.95
N GLY A 6 6.41 12.68 -26.62
CA GLY A 6 6.45 11.28 -26.22
C GLY A 6 6.91 11.17 -24.76
N LEU A 7 5.98 10.78 -23.88
CA LEU A 7 6.24 10.49 -22.48
C LEU A 7 7.23 9.33 -22.40
N ASN A 8 8.44 9.61 -21.91
CA ASN A 8 9.42 8.60 -21.62
C ASN A 8 8.98 7.82 -20.35
N LEU A 9 8.35 6.65 -20.55
CA LEU A 9 7.86 5.76 -19.49
C LEU A 9 8.95 5.25 -18.52
N SER A 10 10.23 5.52 -18.77
CA SER A 10 11.34 5.11 -17.89
C SER A 10 11.56 6.00 -16.66
N VAL A 11 10.86 7.14 -16.55
CA VAL A 11 10.99 8.11 -15.44
C VAL A 11 9.86 7.98 -14.40
N LEU A 12 8.95 7.01 -14.57
CA LEU A 12 7.88 6.77 -13.60
C LEU A 12 8.46 6.19 -12.30
N PRO A 13 8.03 6.66 -11.12
CA PRO A 13 8.41 6.02 -9.87
C PRO A 13 7.89 4.58 -9.89
N GLN A 14 8.81 3.62 -9.91
CA GLN A 14 8.48 2.22 -9.65
C GLN A 14 8.10 2.09 -8.17
N ILE A 15 6.82 2.32 -7.88
CA ILE A 15 6.23 1.91 -6.61
C ILE A 15 6.29 0.38 -6.59
N PRO A 16 6.73 -0.26 -5.50
CA PRO A 16 6.85 -1.71 -5.46
C PRO A 16 5.49 -2.34 -5.79
N SER A 17 5.47 -3.13 -6.87
CA SER A 17 4.28 -3.80 -7.43
C SER A 17 3.42 -4.48 -6.35
N VAL A 18 4.07 -5.03 -5.31
CA VAL A 18 3.42 -5.71 -4.19
C VAL A 18 2.45 -4.82 -3.42
N ALA A 19 2.79 -3.55 -3.19
CA ALA A 19 1.86 -2.61 -2.56
C ALA A 19 0.61 -2.46 -3.45
N VAL A 20 0.78 -2.12 -4.73
CA VAL A 20 -0.34 -1.92 -5.66
C VAL A 20 -1.30 -3.11 -5.70
N HIS A 21 -0.75 -4.34 -5.74
CA HIS A 21 -1.52 -5.57 -5.75
C HIS A 21 -2.29 -5.81 -4.45
N ILE A 22 -1.69 -5.53 -3.29
CA ILE A 22 -2.36 -5.63 -1.99
C ILE A 22 -3.49 -4.60 -1.89
N TRP A 23 -3.28 -3.35 -2.33
CA TRP A 23 -4.34 -2.33 -2.30
C TRP A 23 -5.50 -2.71 -3.20
N GLN A 24 -5.22 -3.16 -4.43
CA GLN A 24 -6.25 -3.65 -5.35
C GLN A 24 -7.03 -4.82 -4.76
N PHE A 25 -6.36 -5.77 -4.09
CA PHE A 25 -7.01 -6.89 -3.41
C PHE A 25 -7.97 -6.40 -2.32
N PHE A 26 -7.51 -5.58 -1.38
CA PHE A 26 -8.35 -5.12 -0.27
C PHE A 26 -9.46 -4.14 -0.73
N SER A 27 -9.18 -3.30 -1.72
CA SER A 27 -10.19 -2.45 -2.37
C SER A 27 -11.28 -3.28 -3.06
N ALA A 28 -10.91 -4.33 -3.78
CA ALA A 28 -11.85 -5.25 -4.43
C ALA A 28 -12.71 -6.03 -3.42
N VAL A 29 -12.10 -6.49 -2.31
CA VAL A 29 -12.81 -7.19 -1.24
C VAL A 29 -13.78 -6.26 -0.52
N ARG A 30 -13.34 -5.03 -0.17
CA ARG A 30 -14.18 -4.02 0.50
C ARG A 30 -15.30 -3.48 -0.41
N ALA A 31 -15.09 -3.45 -1.73
CA ALA A 31 -16.10 -3.12 -2.73
C ALA A 31 -17.09 -4.28 -3.03
N GLY A 32 -17.05 -5.38 -2.28
CA GLY A 32 -17.99 -6.50 -2.42
C GLY A 32 -17.86 -7.29 -3.72
N ARG A 33 -16.77 -7.12 -4.49
CA ARG A 33 -16.55 -7.87 -5.73
C ARG A 33 -15.97 -9.23 -5.41
N GLN A 34 -16.83 -10.23 -5.25
CA GLN A 34 -16.47 -11.66 -5.19
C GLN A 34 -15.68 -12.17 -6.42
N PHE A 35 -15.48 -11.34 -7.45
CA PHE A 35 -14.94 -11.74 -8.74
C PHE A 35 -13.40 -11.73 -8.84
N PHE A 36 -12.69 -11.15 -7.87
CA PHE A 36 -11.23 -10.96 -7.97
C PHE A 36 -10.38 -12.08 -7.35
N LEU A 37 -10.98 -13.23 -7.06
CA LEU A 37 -10.23 -14.44 -6.67
C LEU A 37 -9.56 -15.15 -7.87
N SER A 38 -9.79 -14.70 -9.10
CA SER A 38 -9.22 -15.31 -10.32
C SER A 38 -7.99 -14.60 -10.91
N VAL A 39 -7.69 -13.36 -10.49
CA VAL A 39 -6.69 -12.51 -11.17
C VAL A 39 -5.29 -12.55 -10.53
N LEU A 40 -5.13 -13.00 -9.28
CA LEU A 40 -3.80 -13.27 -8.70
C LEU A 40 -3.24 -14.66 -9.07
N ARG A 41 -3.59 -15.20 -10.25
CA ARG A 41 -3.12 -16.51 -10.72
C ARG A 41 -1.95 -16.45 -11.71
N GLN A 42 -1.37 -15.28 -11.99
CA GLN A 42 -0.24 -15.19 -12.92
C GLN A 42 0.83 -14.26 -12.38
N GLY A 43 1.95 -14.86 -11.94
CA GLY A 43 3.16 -14.14 -11.56
C GLY A 43 3.86 -14.65 -10.31
N ASP A 44 4.03 -15.97 -10.14
CA ASP A 44 5.34 -16.58 -9.85
C ASP A 44 5.18 -18.09 -9.62
N THR A 45 6.20 -18.81 -10.07
CA THR A 45 6.33 -20.26 -10.20
C THR A 45 5.92 -21.08 -8.97
N MET A 46 5.22 -22.18 -9.26
CA MET A 46 4.87 -23.31 -8.40
C MET A 46 5.80 -23.57 -7.19
N SER A 47 5.30 -23.30 -5.98
CA SER A 47 5.44 -24.21 -4.84
C SER A 47 4.20 -24.04 -3.97
N SER A 48 3.35 -25.06 -3.89
CA SER A 48 2.26 -25.14 -2.92
C SER A 48 2.87 -25.27 -1.52
N ASN A 49 3.25 -24.15 -0.91
CA ASN A 49 4.00 -24.12 0.33
C ASN A 49 3.09 -23.77 1.51
N ILE A 50 3.34 -24.39 2.66
CA ILE A 50 2.65 -24.11 3.94
C ILE A 50 2.67 -22.61 4.25
N ALA A 51 3.73 -21.90 3.83
CA ALA A 51 3.85 -20.46 3.97
C ALA A 51 2.73 -19.66 3.28
N ASP A 52 2.40 -20.02 2.04
CA ASP A 52 1.37 -19.31 1.27
C ASP A 52 -0.03 -19.62 1.82
N LEU A 53 -0.25 -20.83 2.33
CA LEU A 53 -1.49 -21.20 3.03
C LEU A 53 -1.68 -20.41 4.33
N ILE A 54 -0.60 -20.19 5.10
CA ILE A 54 -0.63 -19.35 6.30
C ILE A 54 -0.92 -17.90 5.94
N GLU A 55 -0.26 -17.38 4.89
CA GLU A 55 -0.48 -16.01 4.41
C GLU A 55 -1.93 -15.79 3.95
N GLU A 56 -2.45 -16.66 3.10
CA GLU A 56 -3.83 -16.57 2.61
C GLU A 56 -4.84 -16.65 3.76
N TYR A 57 -4.62 -17.54 4.72
CA TYR A 57 -5.48 -17.66 5.89
C TYR A 57 -5.53 -16.34 6.68
N ILE A 58 -4.37 -15.74 6.97
CA ILE A 58 -4.28 -14.49 7.72
C ILE A 58 -4.93 -13.34 6.94
N LEU A 59 -4.67 -13.22 5.63
CA LEU A 59 -5.25 -12.18 4.78
C LEU A 59 -6.77 -12.26 4.72
N ARG A 60 -7.35 -13.47 4.65
CA ARG A 60 -8.81 -13.66 4.71
C ARG A 60 -9.38 -13.22 6.05
N GLN A 61 -8.71 -13.53 7.16
CA GLN A 61 -9.16 -13.09 8.47
C GLN A 61 -9.08 -11.57 8.61
N LEU A 62 -8.01 -10.93 8.13
CA LEU A 62 -7.89 -9.47 8.07
C LEU A 62 -9.00 -8.84 7.24
N ALA A 63 -9.28 -9.38 6.06
CA ALA A 63 -10.30 -8.84 5.16
C ALA A 63 -11.74 -9.00 5.70
N ALA A 64 -11.97 -9.96 6.60
CA ALA A 64 -13.25 -10.13 7.29
C ALA A 64 -13.46 -9.09 8.41
N GLN A 65 -12.40 -8.44 8.88
CA GLN A 65 -12.46 -7.44 9.93
C GLN A 65 -12.53 -6.03 9.32
N GLN A 66 -13.49 -5.21 9.76
CA GLN A 66 -13.68 -3.87 9.19
C GLN A 66 -12.61 -2.87 9.65
N ASP A 67 -12.00 -3.12 10.80
CA ASP A 67 -10.97 -2.31 11.45
C ASP A 67 -9.53 -2.67 11.00
N GLY A 68 -9.37 -3.56 10.01
CA GLY A 68 -8.07 -3.90 9.43
C GLY A 68 -7.11 -4.57 10.43
N LYS A 69 -7.65 -5.12 11.52
CA LYS A 69 -6.89 -5.72 12.60
C LYS A 69 -7.41 -7.12 12.85
N VAL A 70 -6.51 -8.08 13.04
CA VAL A 70 -6.86 -9.42 13.48
C VAL A 70 -6.00 -9.85 14.66
N GLU A 71 -6.60 -10.54 15.62
CA GLU A 71 -5.91 -11.21 16.70
C GLU A 71 -6.06 -12.72 16.52
N LEU A 72 -4.93 -13.43 16.45
CA LEU A 72 -4.87 -14.86 16.18
C LEU A 72 -3.95 -15.55 17.19
N ARG A 73 -4.19 -16.84 17.45
CA ARG A 73 -3.26 -17.67 18.23
C ARG A 73 -2.39 -18.53 17.31
N ARG A 74 -1.11 -18.68 17.66
CA ARG A 74 -0.18 -19.55 16.92
C ARG A 74 -0.69 -21.00 16.87
N THR A 75 -1.25 -21.49 17.97
CA THR A 75 -1.80 -22.83 18.07
C THR A 75 -2.99 -23.01 17.13
N GLU A 76 -3.92 -22.06 17.09
CA GLU A 76 -5.09 -22.12 16.21
C GLU A 76 -4.72 -22.14 14.72
N ILE A 77 -3.73 -21.32 14.32
CA ILE A 77 -3.21 -21.34 12.94
C ILE A 77 -2.52 -22.68 12.66
N ALA A 78 -1.69 -23.16 13.60
CA ALA A 78 -0.97 -24.42 13.47
C ALA A 78 -1.91 -25.61 13.31
N ASP A 79 -3.00 -25.66 14.09
CA ASP A 79 -3.98 -26.73 14.06
C ASP A 79 -4.79 -26.68 12.76
N LYS A 80 -5.24 -25.50 12.33
CA LYS A 80 -6.02 -25.35 11.09
C LYS A 80 -5.23 -25.70 9.83
N ILE A 81 -3.95 -25.36 9.80
CA ILE A 81 -3.08 -25.54 8.61
C ILE A 81 -2.23 -26.81 8.76
N SER A 82 -2.33 -27.51 9.90
CA SER A 82 -1.56 -28.71 10.24
C SER A 82 -0.04 -28.49 10.07
N CYS A 83 0.47 -27.39 10.63
CA CYS A 83 1.87 -26.98 10.50
C CYS A 83 2.57 -26.75 11.85
N ALA A 84 3.90 -26.83 11.88
CA ALA A 84 4.69 -26.52 13.07
C ALA A 84 4.62 -25.02 13.44
N PRO A 85 4.58 -24.64 14.73
CA PRO A 85 4.53 -23.24 15.16
C PRO A 85 5.71 -22.36 14.69
N SER A 86 6.86 -22.97 14.39
CA SER A 86 8.03 -22.29 13.83
C SER A 86 7.75 -21.74 12.43
N GLN A 87 6.95 -22.43 11.62
CA GLN A 87 6.58 -22.01 10.26
C GLN A 87 5.76 -20.72 10.29
N ILE A 88 4.88 -20.56 11.28
CA ILE A 88 4.11 -19.32 11.47
C ILE A 88 5.05 -18.14 11.75
N SER A 89 6.07 -18.34 12.59
CA SER A 89 7.04 -17.28 12.90
C SER A 89 7.84 -16.87 11.66
N TYR A 90 8.22 -17.84 10.82
CA TYR A 90 8.88 -17.57 9.55
C TYR A 90 8.00 -16.74 8.61
N VAL A 91 6.73 -17.11 8.44
CA VAL A 91 5.78 -16.40 7.57
C VAL A 91 5.53 -14.97 8.06
N LEU A 92 5.29 -14.79 9.37
CA LEU A 92 5.08 -13.45 9.93
C LEU A 92 6.27 -12.52 9.68
N ASN A 93 7.49 -13.02 9.87
CA ASN A 93 8.70 -12.22 9.72
C ASN A 93 9.09 -11.94 8.26
N THR A 94 8.58 -12.71 7.29
CA THR A 94 8.97 -12.58 5.87
C THR A 94 7.86 -12.03 4.97
N ARG A 95 6.59 -12.25 5.33
CA ARG A 95 5.41 -11.84 4.53
C ARG A 95 4.62 -10.71 5.18
N PHE A 96 4.58 -10.63 6.52
CA PHE A 96 3.85 -9.60 7.26
C PHE A 96 4.80 -8.56 7.88
N THR A 97 5.56 -7.90 7.01
CA THR A 97 6.52 -6.85 7.39
C THR A 97 5.91 -5.45 7.25
N GLN A 98 6.52 -4.47 7.92
CA GLN A 98 6.12 -3.07 7.80
C GLN A 98 6.23 -2.56 6.35
N GLU A 99 7.28 -2.97 5.64
CA GLU A 99 7.48 -2.67 4.21
C GLU A 99 6.36 -3.21 3.31
N LYS A 100 5.69 -4.30 3.73
CA LYS A 100 4.57 -4.90 3.01
C LYS A 100 3.20 -4.40 3.49
N GLY A 101 3.16 -3.43 4.40
CA GLY A 101 1.93 -2.83 4.91
C GLY A 101 1.31 -3.56 6.08
N PHE A 102 2.10 -4.30 6.87
CA PHE A 102 1.61 -4.99 8.07
C PHE A 102 2.46 -4.67 9.30
N THR A 103 1.80 -4.53 10.43
CA THR A 103 2.44 -4.46 11.74
C THR A 103 2.05 -5.69 12.56
N VAL A 104 3.05 -6.39 13.10
CA VAL A 104 2.84 -7.62 13.88
C VAL A 104 3.28 -7.39 15.31
N GLU A 105 2.34 -7.49 16.25
CA GLU A 105 2.61 -7.54 17.69
C GLU A 105 2.47 -8.98 18.18
N SER A 106 3.33 -9.41 19.11
CA SER A 106 3.20 -10.72 19.72
C SER A 106 3.33 -10.65 21.23
N ARG A 107 2.45 -11.36 21.94
CA ARG A 107 2.49 -11.51 23.40
C ARG A 107 2.74 -12.96 23.77
N ARG A 108 3.74 -13.22 24.62
CA ARG A 108 4.08 -14.56 25.14
C ARG A 108 3.42 -14.80 26.51
N GLY A 109 3.16 -16.07 26.85
CA GLY A 109 2.58 -16.50 28.13
C GLY A 109 1.23 -17.24 27.98
N LEU A 110 0.58 -17.54 29.11
CA LEU A 110 -0.78 -18.10 29.16
C LEU A 110 -1.74 -17.13 28.46
N GLY A 111 -2.34 -17.55 27.35
CA GLY A 111 -3.18 -16.69 26.51
C GLY A 111 -2.41 -15.82 25.50
N GLY A 112 -1.18 -16.20 25.14
CA GLY A 112 -0.40 -15.51 24.11
C GLY A 112 -1.13 -15.43 22.76
N PHE A 113 -0.97 -14.29 22.09
CA PHE A 113 -1.59 -14.01 20.80
C PHE A 113 -0.60 -13.30 19.88
N ILE A 114 -0.93 -13.32 18.59
CA ILE A 114 -0.34 -12.48 17.56
C ILE A 114 -1.43 -11.52 17.11
N ARG A 115 -1.13 -10.23 17.12
CA ARG A 115 -1.99 -9.22 16.53
C ARG A 115 -1.34 -8.74 15.26
N ILE A 116 -2.08 -8.81 14.17
CA ILE A 116 -1.63 -8.35 12.86
C ILE A 116 -2.54 -7.18 12.52
N VAL A 117 -1.93 -6.02 12.32
CA VAL A 117 -2.61 -4.80 11.91
C VAL A 117 -2.20 -4.54 10.48
N GLN A 118 -3.18 -4.43 9.59
CA GLN A 118 -2.96 -3.92 8.26
C GLN A 118 -2.76 -2.41 8.35
N VAL A 119 -1.57 -1.95 7.98
CA VAL A 119 -1.33 -0.53 7.76
C VAL A 119 -2.14 -0.16 6.51
N PRO A 120 -2.98 0.89 6.55
CA PRO A 120 -3.68 1.36 5.36
C PRO A 120 -2.64 1.62 4.27
N LEU A 121 -2.75 0.89 3.17
CA LEU A 121 -1.68 0.87 2.17
C LEU A 121 -1.53 2.21 1.43
N GLN A 122 -2.60 3.02 1.45
CA GLN A 122 -2.54 4.44 1.09
C GLN A 122 -1.40 5.14 1.85
N ASN A 123 -1.25 4.90 3.15
CA ASN A 123 -0.23 5.54 3.99
C ASN A 123 1.20 5.18 3.54
N LEU A 124 1.44 3.95 3.08
CA LEU A 124 2.76 3.57 2.55
C LEU A 124 3.07 4.26 1.22
N VAL A 125 2.07 4.41 0.35
CA VAL A 125 2.23 5.12 -0.92
C VAL A 125 2.52 6.60 -0.67
N TYR A 126 1.80 7.24 0.26
CA TYR A 126 2.09 8.62 0.65
C TYR A 126 3.47 8.75 1.30
N GLN A 127 3.89 7.81 2.16
CA GLN A 127 5.24 7.81 2.75
C GLN A 127 6.34 7.71 1.70
N ASP A 128 6.25 6.77 0.76
CA ASP A 128 7.22 6.62 -0.33
C ASP A 128 7.29 7.88 -1.21
N MET A 129 6.14 8.50 -1.51
CA MET A 129 6.10 9.80 -2.20
C MET A 129 6.81 10.89 -1.40
N LEU A 130 6.55 10.99 -0.09
CA LEU A 130 7.16 12.00 0.79
C LEU A 130 8.67 11.82 0.93
N GLU A 131 9.18 10.58 0.93
CA GLU A 131 10.62 10.28 0.97
C GLU A 131 11.34 10.69 -0.32
N LYS A 132 10.69 10.49 -1.48
CA LYS A 132 11.23 10.84 -2.79
C LYS A 132 11.25 12.36 -3.06
N LEU A 133 10.45 13.14 -2.36
CA LEU A 133 10.38 14.59 -2.55
C LEU A 133 11.60 15.31 -1.95
N THR A 134 12.34 16.01 -2.79
CA THR A 134 13.43 16.93 -2.43
C THR A 134 13.13 18.35 -2.89
N GLU A 135 13.95 19.34 -2.49
CA GLU A 135 13.77 20.75 -2.91
C GLU A 135 13.92 20.92 -4.44
N GLU A 136 14.71 20.04 -5.05
CA GLU A 136 15.02 19.96 -6.49
C GLU A 136 13.97 19.17 -7.29
N SER A 137 12.91 18.69 -6.64
CA SER A 137 11.86 17.93 -7.34
C SER A 137 11.24 18.79 -8.44
N GLU A 138 11.22 18.29 -9.66
CA GLU A 138 10.55 18.93 -10.80
C GLU A 138 9.02 18.77 -10.72
N PRO A 139 8.25 19.70 -11.30
CA PRO A 139 6.79 19.65 -11.24
C PRO A 139 6.23 18.35 -11.85
N GLU A 140 6.84 17.81 -12.91
CA GLU A 140 6.41 16.58 -13.56
C GLU A 140 6.40 15.38 -12.61
N LEU A 141 7.37 15.31 -11.68
CA LEU A 141 7.44 14.25 -10.67
C LEU A 141 6.21 14.31 -9.77
N VAL A 142 5.91 15.48 -9.21
CA VAL A 142 4.78 15.68 -8.30
C VAL A 142 3.45 15.44 -9.03
N GLN A 143 3.30 15.94 -10.25
CA GLN A 143 2.11 15.70 -11.06
C GLN A 143 1.92 14.21 -11.38
N SER A 144 3.01 13.46 -11.61
CA SER A 144 2.95 12.01 -11.83
C SER A 144 2.45 11.27 -10.59
N MET A 145 2.90 11.68 -9.40
CA MET A 145 2.41 11.14 -8.12
C MET A 145 0.91 11.37 -7.96
N VAL A 146 0.42 12.58 -8.25
CA VAL A 146 -1.02 12.92 -8.17
C VAL A 146 -1.84 12.11 -9.18
N ARG A 147 -1.35 11.95 -10.41
CA ARG A 147 -2.00 11.09 -11.42
C ARG A 147 -2.07 9.65 -10.97
N TYR A 148 -1.01 9.13 -10.37
CA TYR A 148 -0.97 7.79 -9.81
C TYR A 148 -2.03 7.59 -8.73
N LEU A 149 -2.12 8.51 -7.76
CA LEU A 149 -3.15 8.47 -6.71
C LEU A 149 -4.57 8.44 -7.30
N ALA A 150 -4.83 9.23 -8.35
CA ALA A 150 -6.13 9.28 -9.01
C ALA A 150 -6.45 8.01 -9.82
N GLN A 151 -5.48 7.49 -10.58
CA GLN A 151 -5.62 6.27 -11.38
C GLN A 151 -5.91 5.05 -10.50
N HIS A 152 -5.30 5.02 -9.33
CA HIS A 152 -5.52 3.99 -8.33
C HIS A 152 -6.60 4.38 -7.31
N GLY A 153 -7.50 5.32 -7.60
CA GLY A 153 -8.67 5.61 -6.76
C GLY A 153 -8.36 5.96 -5.29
N MET A 154 -7.14 6.40 -4.99
CA MET A 154 -6.74 6.86 -3.65
C MET A 154 -7.22 8.29 -3.40
N ILE A 155 -7.42 9.05 -4.48
CA ILE A 155 -8.09 10.34 -4.48
C ILE A 155 -9.10 10.39 -5.63
N SER A 156 -10.15 11.18 -5.47
CA SER A 156 -11.11 11.45 -6.52
C SER A 156 -10.51 12.30 -7.64
N THR A 157 -11.12 12.25 -8.82
CA THR A 157 -10.75 13.11 -9.95
C THR A 157 -10.84 14.60 -9.61
N ARG A 158 -11.81 14.97 -8.76
CA ARG A 158 -11.99 16.36 -8.31
C ARG A 158 -10.84 16.79 -7.41
N GLU A 159 -10.44 15.96 -6.45
CA GLU A 159 -9.27 16.24 -5.60
C GLU A 159 -8.00 16.33 -6.44
N ALA A 160 -7.77 15.36 -7.33
CA ALA A 160 -6.62 15.36 -8.22
C ALA A 160 -6.50 16.64 -9.04
N ALA A 161 -7.61 17.15 -9.58
CA ALA A 161 -7.62 18.41 -10.34
C ALA A 161 -7.25 19.62 -9.47
N LEU A 162 -7.79 19.73 -8.25
CA LEU A 162 -7.47 20.80 -7.31
C LEU A 162 -6.00 20.76 -6.88
N VAL A 163 -5.49 19.55 -6.61
CA VAL A 163 -4.11 19.31 -6.21
C VAL A 163 -3.17 19.69 -7.37
N MET A 164 -3.50 19.27 -8.60
CA MET A 164 -2.71 19.58 -9.79
C MET A 164 -2.54 21.09 -9.99
N GLN A 165 -3.64 21.85 -9.90
CA GLN A 165 -3.61 23.31 -10.00
C GLN A 165 -2.80 23.97 -8.87
N SER A 166 -2.92 23.44 -7.64
CA SER A 166 -2.19 23.93 -6.48
C SER A 166 -0.68 23.70 -6.62
N VAL A 167 -0.28 22.54 -7.15
CA VAL A 167 1.12 22.22 -7.46
C VAL A 167 1.67 23.18 -8.50
N THR A 168 0.99 23.36 -9.64
CA THR A 168 1.44 24.31 -10.68
C THR A 168 1.64 25.72 -10.12
N THR A 169 0.68 26.21 -9.34
CA THR A 169 0.75 27.54 -8.72
C THR A 169 1.90 27.65 -7.71
N ALA A 170 2.18 26.58 -6.96
CA ALA A 170 3.29 26.54 -6.01
C ALA A 170 4.65 26.62 -6.70
N TYR A 171 4.81 25.94 -7.85
CA TYR A 171 6.05 25.99 -8.64
C TYR A 171 6.30 27.37 -9.26
N GLU A 172 5.25 28.13 -9.57
CA GLU A 172 5.37 29.48 -10.12
C GLU A 172 5.68 30.55 -9.06
N LYS A 173 5.21 30.37 -7.82
CA LYS A 173 5.14 31.46 -6.82
C LYS A 173 5.98 31.24 -5.57
N LEU A 174 6.42 30.02 -5.30
CA LEU A 174 7.13 29.69 -4.06
C LEU A 174 8.58 29.32 -4.31
N GLU A 175 9.45 29.75 -3.41
CA GLU A 175 10.83 29.31 -3.34
C GLU A 175 10.91 27.79 -3.07
N PRO A 176 11.96 27.08 -3.55
CA PRO A 176 12.05 25.62 -3.48
C PRO A 176 11.77 25.01 -2.11
N LYS A 177 12.30 25.64 -1.05
CA LYS A 177 12.13 25.19 0.33
C LYS A 177 10.69 25.27 0.83
N ASP A 178 9.99 26.36 0.52
CA ASP A 178 8.61 26.56 0.96
C ASP A 178 7.63 25.79 0.07
N ARG A 179 7.95 25.63 -1.22
CA ARG A 179 7.27 24.73 -2.15
C ARG A 179 7.28 23.29 -1.64
N LEU A 180 8.44 22.77 -1.24
CA LEU A 180 8.58 21.41 -0.71
C LEU A 180 7.71 21.20 0.54
N LYS A 181 7.74 22.14 1.49
CA LYS A 181 6.89 22.07 2.69
C LYS A 181 5.41 22.09 2.33
N PHE A 182 5.01 22.96 1.40
CA PHE A 182 3.63 23.06 0.94
C PHE A 182 3.14 21.74 0.32
N ILE A 183 3.91 21.17 -0.61
CA ILE A 183 3.55 19.91 -1.28
C ILE A 183 3.49 18.75 -0.28
N ARG A 184 4.45 18.65 0.65
CA ARG A 184 4.42 17.65 1.72
C ARG A 184 3.17 17.76 2.59
N SER A 185 2.83 18.98 3.02
CA SER A 185 1.61 19.24 3.79
C SER A 185 0.36 18.84 3.03
N LEU A 186 0.33 19.08 1.73
CA LEU A 186 -0.80 18.76 0.86
C LEU A 186 -0.98 17.25 0.72
N LEU A 187 0.09 16.49 0.46
CA LEU A 187 0.07 15.02 0.41
C LEU A 187 -0.34 14.40 1.76
N LEU A 188 0.19 14.91 2.88
CA LEU A 188 -0.21 14.49 4.22
C LEU A 188 -1.68 14.79 4.54
N THR A 189 -2.24 15.85 3.95
CA THR A 189 -3.66 16.17 4.10
C THR A 189 -4.49 15.18 3.29
N LEU A 190 -4.10 14.87 2.05
CA LEU A 190 -4.78 13.84 1.26
C LEU A 190 -4.77 12.49 1.98
N GLU A 191 -3.63 12.07 2.53
CA GLU A 191 -3.51 10.82 3.31
C GLU A 191 -4.52 10.75 4.47
N LYS A 192 -4.77 11.87 5.17
CA LYS A 192 -5.67 11.91 6.33
C LYS A 192 -7.15 11.83 5.97
N PHE A 193 -7.52 12.24 4.75
CA PHE A 193 -8.92 12.40 4.34
C PHE A 193 -9.33 11.46 3.21
N SER A 194 -8.40 10.70 2.63
CA SER A 194 -8.63 9.59 1.69
C SER A 194 -8.96 8.29 2.40
#